data_AF-V6EYC3-F1
#
_entry.id   AF-V6EYC3-F1
#
_cell.length_a   1.000
_cell.length_b   1.000
_cell.length_c   1.000
_cell.angle_alpha   90.00
_cell.angle_beta   90.00
_cell.angle_gamma   90.00
#
_symmetry.space_group_name_H-M   'P 1'
#
loop_
_entity.id
_entity.type
_entity.pdbx_description
1 polymer ?
#
loop_
_entity_poly.entity_id
_entity_poly.type
_entity_poly.pdbx_seq_one_letter_code
_entity_poly.pdbx_strand_id
1 'polypeptide(L)' 'HCKTPEQFPFASPVIPINDFEFPVGTSLNYECRPGYFGKMFSISCLENLVWSSVEDNCR' A
#
# COMPACT_ATOMS: atom_id res chain seq x y z
N HIS A 1 7.79 -0.53 14.07
CA HIS A 1 6.60 -0.05 13.36
C HIS A 1 6.98 0.24 11.92
N CYS A 2 6.07 0.00 10.96
CA CYS A 2 6.28 0.45 9.58
C CYS A 2 5.98 1.94 9.49
N LYS A 3 6.80 2.69 8.75
CA LYS A 3 6.50 4.10 8.47
C LYS A 3 5.43 4.21 7.39
N THR A 4 4.86 5.41 7.22
CA THR A 4 3.99 5.71 6.08
C THR A 4 4.62 5.20 4.78
N PRO A 5 3.92 4.38 4.00
CA PRO A 5 4.41 3.92 2.71
C PRO A 5 4.66 5.10 1.76
N GLU A 6 5.69 4.98 0.92
CA GLU A 6 5.91 5.92 -0.18
C GLU A 6 4.72 5.92 -1.15
N GLN A 7 4.46 7.07 -1.77
CA GLN A 7 3.39 7.16 -2.77
C GLN A 7 3.75 6.34 -4.02
N PHE A 8 2.87 5.41 -4.38
CA PHE A 8 3.01 4.67 -5.63
C PHE A 8 2.64 5.57 -6.82
N PRO A 9 3.43 5.57 -7.91
CA PRO A 9 3.10 6.36 -9.11
C PRO A 9 1.90 5.78 -9.88
N PHE A 10 1.66 4.47 -9.74
CA PHE A 10 0.60 3.73 -10.44
C PHE A 10 -0.67 3.50 -9.61
N ALA A 11 -0.67 3.88 -8.33
CA ALA A 11 -1.79 3.63 -7.42
C ALA A 11 -1.97 4.76 -6.41
N SER A 12 -3.17 4.84 -5.84
CA SER A 12 -3.51 5.80 -4.79
C SER A 12 -4.14 5.05 -3.62
N PRO A 13 -3.89 5.46 -2.37
CA PRO A 13 -4.53 4.82 -1.23
C PRO A 13 -6.04 5.08 -1.28
N VAL A 14 -6.83 4.03 -1.03
CA VAL A 14 -8.30 4.10 -1.02
C VAL A 14 -8.80 4.99 0.13
N ILE A 15 -8.08 4.94 1.25
CA ILE A 15 -8.36 5.71 2.45
C ILE A 15 -7.18 6.65 2.70
N PRO A 16 -7.41 7.94 3.01
CA PRO A 16 -6.34 8.86 3.39
C PRO A 16 -5.51 8.29 4.54
N ILE A 17 -4.19 8.27 4.34
CA ILE A 17 -3.23 7.82 5.34
C ILE A 17 -2.79 9.06 6.12
N ASN A 18 -3.31 9.21 7.33
CA ASN A 18 -3.01 10.35 8.21
C ASN A 18 -1.96 10.02 9.28
N ASP A 19 -1.67 8.74 9.50
CA ASP A 19 -0.70 8.28 10.48
C ASP A 19 0.71 8.15 9.88
N PHE A 20 1.71 8.41 10.72
CA PHE A 20 3.13 8.32 10.36
C PHE A 20 3.72 6.93 10.58
N GLU A 21 3.10 6.13 11.47
CA GLU A 21 3.58 4.82 11.89
C GLU A 21 2.44 3.83 12.06
N PHE A 22 2.68 2.59 11.64
CA PHE A 22 1.72 1.49 11.66
C PHE A 22 2.31 0.29 12.40
N PRO A 23 1.54 -0.38 13.28
CA PRO A 23 1.97 -1.62 13.88
C PRO A 23 2.05 -2.76 12.86
N VAL A 24 2.83 -3.79 13.20
CA VAL A 24 2.92 -5.02 12.40
C VAL A 24 1.53 -5.65 12.31
N GLY A 25 1.18 -6.13 11.11
CA GLY A 25 -0.14 -6.68 10.80
C GLY A 25 -1.14 -5.65 10.27
N THR A 26 -0.85 -4.34 10.32
CA THR A 26 -1.69 -3.35 9.65
C THR A 26 -1.65 -3.54 8.14
N SER A 27 -2.83 -3.50 7.51
CA SER A 27 -2.96 -3.57 6.05
C SER A 27 -3.59 -2.30 5.50
N LEU A 28 -3.01 -1.76 4.44
CA LEU A 28 -3.46 -0.56 3.75
C LEU A 28 -3.88 -0.92 2.33
N ASN A 29 -5.06 -0.42 1.93
CA ASN A 29 -5.63 -0.69 0.62
C ASN A 29 -5.31 0.43 -0.37
N TYR A 30 -4.96 0.04 -1.58
CA TYR A 30 -4.60 0.90 -2.69
C TYR A 30 -5.43 0.54 -3.92
N GLU A 31 -5.81 1.56 -4.67
CA GLU A 31 -6.51 1.44 -5.94
C GLU A 31 -5.58 1.86 -7.08
N CYS A 32 -5.59 1.10 -8.16
CA CYS A 32 -4.82 1.41 -9.35
C CYS A 32 -5.33 2.70 -10.00
N ARG A 33 -4.43 3.55 -10.48
CA ARG A 33 -4.82 4.77 -11.18
C ARG A 33 -5.51 4.46 -12.52
N PRO A 34 -6.38 5.36 -13.02
CA PRO A 34 -7.00 5.19 -14.33
C PRO A 34 -5.95 5.01 -15.42
N GLY A 35 -6.05 3.92 -16.19
CA GLY A 35 -5.09 3.54 -17.24
C GLY A 35 -4.27 2.29 -16.93
N TYR A 36 -4.30 1.79 -15.68
CA TYR A 36 -3.70 0.52 -15.30
C TYR A 36 -4.76 -0.60 -15.24
N PHE A 37 -4.41 -1.79 -15.72
CA PHE A 37 -5.17 -3.03 -15.60
C PHE A 37 -4.92 -3.65 -14.22
N GLY A 38 -5.86 -3.43 -13.31
CA GLY A 38 -5.80 -3.88 -11.94
C GLY A 38 -6.89 -3.19 -11.13
N LYS A 39 -7.58 -3.90 -10.24
CA LYS A 39 -8.70 -3.31 -9.48
C LYS A 39 -8.22 -2.63 -8.20
N MET A 40 -7.50 -3.36 -7.36
CA MET A 40 -7.01 -2.89 -6.07
C MET A 40 -5.98 -3.87 -5.53
N PHE A 41 -5.14 -3.41 -4.62
CA PHE A 41 -4.23 -4.27 -3.85
C PHE A 41 -4.15 -3.79 -2.41
N SER A 42 -3.59 -4.63 -1.55
CA SER A 42 -3.24 -4.24 -0.20
C SER A 42 -1.77 -4.49 0.06
N ILE A 43 -1.19 -3.62 0.87
CA ILE A 43 0.12 -3.84 1.46
C ILE A 43 -0.05 -4.06 2.96
N SER A 44 0.76 -4.93 3.53
CA SER A 44 0.72 -5.26 4.95
C SER A 44 2.07 -4.95 5.59
N CYS A 45 2.06 -4.40 6.80
CA CYS A 45 3.27 -4.19 7.58
C CYS A 45 3.76 -5.53 8.11
N LEU A 46 4.90 -6.00 7.62
CA LEU A 46 5.49 -7.28 7.98
C LEU A 46 6.28 -7.17 9.30
N GLU A 47 6.60 -8.32 9.92
CA GLU A 47 7.36 -8.39 11.18
C GLU A 47 8.76 -7.77 11.07
N ASN A 48 9.33 -7.76 9.87
CA ASN A 48 10.61 -7.11 9.58
C ASN A 48 10.49 -5.56 9.48
N LEU A 49 9.33 -5.00 9.80
CA LEU A 49 9.03 -3.55 9.76
C LEU A 49 9.07 -2.95 8.35
N VAL A 50 8.88 -3.79 7.33
CA VAL A 50 8.80 -3.39 5.92
C VAL A 50 7.41 -3.70 5.38
N TRP A 51 6.91 -2.88 4.47
CA TRP A 51 5.66 -3.17 3.76
C TRP A 51 5.83 -4.36 2.81
N SER A 52 4.81 -5.20 2.71
CA SER A 52 4.79 -6.31 1.75
C SER A 52 4.95 -5.81 0.30
N SER A 53 5.49 -6.68 -0.56
CA SER A 53 5.65 -6.36 -1.98
C SER A 53 4.29 -6.12 -2.65
N VAL A 54 4.31 -5.18 -3.58
CA VAL A 54 3.21 -4.87 -4.51
C VAL A 54 3.44 -5.62 -5.81
N GLU A 55 3.48 -6.94 -5.76
CA GLU A 55 3.76 -7.74 -6.96
C GLU A 55 2.57 -7.70 -7.93
N ASP A 56 2.79 -7.11 -9.11
CA ASP A 56 1.97 -7.21 -10.33
C ASP A 56 0.47 -6.83 -10.27
N ASN A 57 0.00 -6.11 -9.24
CA ASN A 57 -1.43 -5.83 -9.12
C ASN A 57 -1.98 -4.70 -10.00
N CYS A 58 -1.13 -3.78 -10.48
CA CYS A 58 -1.51 -2.71 -11.41
C CYS A 58 -0.58 -2.76 -12.63
N ARG A 59 -1.06 -3.27 -13.77
CA ARG A 59 -0.27 -3.46 -14.99
C ARG A 59 -0.62 -2.51 -16.12
#